data_AF-A0A969N907-F1
#
_entry.id   AF-A0A969N907-F1
#
_cell.length_a   1.000
_cell.length_b   1.000
_cell.length_c   1.000
_cell.angle_alpha   90.00
_cell.angle_beta   90.00
_cell.angle_gamma   90.00
#
_symmetry.space_group_name_H-M   'P 1'
#
loop_
_entity.id
_entity.type
_entity.pdbx_description
1 polymer ?
#
loop_
_entity_poly.entity_id
_entity_poly.type
_entity_poly.pdbx_seq_one_letter_code
_entity_poly.pdbx_strand_id
1 'polypeptide(L)'
;MVKYNALNIIAVKVYDAELAGGIVSGDIGIFTSNFGIKMDVNLQGSWKFKIGDDFSRKEKIYNDFGWNEIFVPAKWEDQGYKKYDGYAWYRKSFEYDGNIPTENMVVIMGRIDDADQVYINGVLVGTTGNMPKIEGKGFSTNTEWRAFRGYYFPSSLLKKGEKNIIAVRVFDQGGEGGIYEGPVGIVSQSKYIDYWRKRKRSNW
;
A
#
# COMPACT_ATOMS: atom_id res chain seq x y z
N MET A 1 -1.26 1.42 21.69
CA MET A 1 -0.34 0.28 21.91
C MET A 1 -1.09 -0.81 22.64
N VAL A 2 -0.97 -2.06 22.19
CA VAL A 2 -1.57 -3.23 22.85
C VAL A 2 -0.75 -3.56 24.10
N LYS A 3 -1.39 -3.61 25.26
CA LYS A 3 -0.82 -4.02 26.54
C LYS A 3 -0.94 -5.53 26.70
N TYR A 4 0.18 -6.22 26.83
CA TYR A 4 0.18 -7.66 27.09
C TYR A 4 -0.28 -7.94 28.52
N ASN A 5 -1.08 -9.00 28.70
CA ASN A 5 -1.64 -9.43 30.00
C ASN A 5 -2.37 -8.33 30.77
N ALA A 6 -2.93 -7.36 30.05
CA ALA A 6 -3.68 -6.26 30.63
C ALA A 6 -4.89 -5.93 29.74
N LEU A 7 -5.87 -5.25 30.33
CA LEU A 7 -7.04 -4.79 29.61
C LEU A 7 -6.62 -3.79 28.51
N ASN A 8 -7.09 -4.07 27.29
CA ASN A 8 -7.01 -3.15 26.16
C ASN A 8 -8.43 -2.73 25.79
N ILE A 9 -8.60 -1.46 25.43
CA ILE A 9 -9.87 -0.94 24.91
C ILE A 9 -9.72 -0.72 23.42
N ILE A 10 -10.60 -1.32 22.64
CA ILE A 10 -10.79 -0.99 21.23
C ILE A 10 -12.08 -0.17 21.16
N ALA A 11 -11.96 1.07 20.72
CA ALA A 11 -13.11 1.91 20.42
C ALA A 11 -13.27 1.96 18.91
N VAL A 12 -14.42 1.51 18.41
CA VAL A 12 -14.79 1.64 17.00
C VAL A 12 -15.89 2.68 16.89
N LYS A 13 -15.66 3.73 16.09
CA LYS A 13 -16.68 4.71 15.76
C LYS A 13 -17.14 4.45 14.33
N VAL A 14 -18.42 4.12 14.17
CA VAL A 14 -19.04 3.94 12.86
C VAL A 14 -19.92 5.15 12.58
N TYR A 15 -19.74 5.76 11.41
CA TYR A 15 -20.64 6.79 10.90
C TYR A 15 -21.48 6.18 9.78
N ASP A 16 -22.79 6.35 9.87
CA ASP A 16 -23.73 5.99 8.83
C ASP A 16 -24.60 7.20 8.48
N ALA A 17 -24.82 7.42 7.18
CA ALA A 17 -25.66 8.49 6.68
C ALA A 17 -26.98 7.98 6.08
N GLU A 18 -27.10 6.69 5.70
CA GLU A 18 -28.37 6.09 5.23
C GLU A 18 -28.50 4.57 5.49
N LEU A 19 -29.56 4.21 6.24
CA LEU A 19 -30.40 2.99 6.25
C LEU A 19 -29.78 1.58 6.24
N ALA A 20 -28.47 1.37 6.37
CA ALA A 20 -27.87 0.06 6.69
C ALA A 20 -26.37 0.12 7.07
N GLY A 21 -25.89 1.15 7.77
CA GLY A 21 -24.48 1.26 8.16
C GLY A 21 -24.18 0.70 9.55
N GLY A 22 -22.97 0.18 9.71
CA GLY A 22 -22.55 -0.56 10.89
C GLY A 22 -21.41 -1.52 10.55
N ILE A 23 -20.85 -2.16 11.57
CA ILE A 23 -20.16 -3.43 11.33
C ILE A 23 -21.24 -4.49 11.19
N VAL A 24 -21.64 -4.78 9.96
CA VAL A 24 -22.81 -5.63 9.65
C VAL A 24 -22.46 -7.12 9.48
N SER A 25 -21.20 -7.42 9.19
CA SER A 25 -20.66 -8.78 9.05
C SER A 25 -19.12 -8.75 9.01
N GLY A 26 -18.49 -9.90 9.28
CA GLY A 26 -17.03 -10.08 9.19
C GLY A 26 -16.41 -10.49 10.53
N ASP A 27 -15.17 -10.96 10.48
CA ASP A 27 -14.40 -11.30 11.69
C ASP A 27 -13.90 -9.99 12.32
N ILE A 28 -14.57 -9.54 13.38
CA ILE A 28 -14.11 -8.38 14.15
C ILE A 28 -13.08 -8.87 15.16
N GLY A 29 -11.83 -8.44 15.00
CA GLY A 29 -10.76 -8.88 15.90
C GLY A 29 -9.50 -8.04 15.80
N ILE A 30 -8.57 -8.31 16.72
CA ILE A 30 -7.18 -7.87 16.58
C ILE A 30 -6.47 -8.90 15.72
N PHE A 31 -6.13 -8.50 14.49
CA PHE A 31 -5.34 -9.34 13.61
C PHE A 31 -3.88 -8.93 13.71
N THR A 32 -3.00 -9.92 13.90
CA THR A 32 -1.57 -9.72 13.64
C THR A 32 -1.33 -10.00 12.17
N SER A 33 -0.52 -9.18 11.50
CA SER A 33 -0.05 -9.49 10.15
C SER A 33 0.60 -10.88 10.16
N ASN A 34 0.05 -11.83 9.39
CA ASN A 34 0.64 -13.17 9.18
C ASN A 34 1.97 -13.11 8.39
N PHE A 35 2.35 -11.92 7.91
CA PHE A 35 3.69 -11.67 7.41
C PHE A 35 4.64 -11.48 8.60
N GLY A 36 5.42 -12.51 8.90
CA GLY A 36 6.42 -12.50 9.99
C GLY A 36 7.65 -11.60 9.74
N ILE A 37 7.58 -10.69 8.77
CA ILE A 37 8.64 -9.70 8.54
C ILE A 37 8.38 -8.49 9.44
N LYS A 38 9.32 -8.20 10.34
CA LYS A 38 9.34 -6.92 11.07
C LYS A 38 9.76 -5.81 10.12
N MET A 39 8.80 -4.98 9.70
CA MET A 39 9.06 -3.83 8.82
C MET A 39 9.94 -2.79 9.51
N ASP A 40 10.80 -2.14 8.72
CA ASP A 40 11.53 -0.94 9.13
C ASP A 40 10.62 0.30 9.11
N VAL A 41 9.69 0.36 8.16
CA VAL A 41 8.61 1.35 8.11
C VAL A 41 7.30 0.63 7.85
N ASN A 42 6.31 0.82 8.73
CA ASN A 42 4.95 0.36 8.49
C ASN A 42 4.20 1.42 7.68
N LEU A 43 3.70 1.05 6.50
CA LEU A 43 2.96 1.96 5.63
C LEU A 43 1.45 1.67 5.61
N GLN A 44 0.97 0.64 6.31
CA GLN A 44 -0.47 0.36 6.42
C GLN A 44 -1.22 1.49 7.15
N GLY A 45 -2.55 1.52 7.02
CA GLY A 45 -3.43 2.52 7.63
C GLY A 45 -3.95 3.53 6.60
N SER A 46 -4.22 4.76 7.05
CA SER A 46 -4.74 5.84 6.18
C SER A 46 -3.66 6.34 5.19
N TRP A 47 -4.08 6.58 3.95
CA TRP A 47 -3.35 7.19 2.84
C TRP A 47 -4.21 8.29 2.21
N LYS A 48 -3.56 9.29 1.61
CA LYS A 48 -4.25 10.23 0.71
C LYS A 48 -4.59 9.52 -0.60
N PHE A 49 -5.79 9.77 -1.13
CA PHE A 49 -6.32 9.12 -2.32
C PHE A 49 -7.00 10.09 -3.28
N LYS A 50 -6.76 9.89 -4.58
CA LYS A 50 -7.38 10.66 -5.65
C LYS A 50 -7.52 9.85 -6.93
N ILE A 51 -8.73 9.79 -7.47
CA ILE A 51 -9.02 9.20 -8.79
C ILE A 51 -8.48 10.05 -9.95
N GLY A 52 -8.44 9.45 -11.14
CA GLY A 52 -7.88 10.02 -12.36
C GLY A 52 -6.36 9.97 -12.41
N ASP A 53 -5.80 10.29 -13.57
CA ASP A 53 -4.38 10.09 -13.86
C ASP A 53 -3.61 11.39 -14.12
N ASP A 54 -3.10 12.00 -13.04
CA ASP A 54 -2.20 13.16 -13.15
C ASP A 54 -0.80 12.73 -12.71
N PHE A 55 0.12 12.67 -13.67
CA PHE A 55 1.47 12.17 -13.45
C PHE A 55 2.31 13.04 -12.51
N SER A 56 1.94 14.31 -12.31
CA SER A 56 2.63 15.19 -11.35
C SER A 56 2.42 14.77 -9.89
N ARG A 57 1.43 13.92 -9.62
CA ARG A 57 1.15 13.33 -8.30
C ARG A 57 2.25 12.43 -7.78
N LYS A 58 3.25 12.06 -8.59
CA LYS A 58 4.45 11.35 -8.13
C LYS A 58 5.42 12.22 -7.35
N GLU A 59 5.41 13.54 -7.57
CA GLU A 59 6.48 14.42 -7.10
C GLU A 59 6.56 14.48 -5.57
N LYS A 60 7.78 14.58 -5.02
CA LYS A 60 7.97 14.77 -3.57
C LYS A 60 7.22 16.01 -3.09
N ILE A 61 7.33 17.10 -3.85
CA ILE A 61 6.69 18.38 -3.57
C ILE A 61 5.44 18.50 -4.47
N TYR A 62 4.38 17.82 -4.09
CA TYR A 62 3.06 17.95 -4.70
C TYR A 62 2.06 18.30 -3.60
N ASN A 63 1.16 19.23 -3.89
CA ASN A 63 0.12 19.65 -2.95
C ASN A 63 -1.05 18.66 -3.00
N ASP A 64 -1.07 17.72 -2.08
CA ASP A 64 -2.17 16.77 -1.87
C ASP A 64 -3.19 17.25 -0.82
N PHE A 65 -3.18 18.55 -0.49
CA PHE A 65 -4.22 19.15 0.33
C PHE A 65 -5.60 18.97 -0.33
N GLY A 66 -6.58 18.55 0.46
CA GLY A 66 -7.94 18.26 -0.02
C GLY A 66 -8.11 16.92 -0.72
N TRP A 67 -7.09 16.05 -0.74
CA TRP A 67 -7.29 14.66 -1.11
C TRP A 67 -8.13 13.92 -0.08
N ASN A 68 -8.95 13.00 -0.57
CA ASN A 68 -9.69 12.08 0.29
C ASN A 68 -8.72 11.16 1.02
N GLU A 69 -9.19 10.51 2.09
CA GLU A 69 -8.44 9.46 2.75
C GLU A 69 -8.99 8.09 2.37
N ILE A 70 -8.11 7.11 2.30
CA ILE A 70 -8.43 5.70 2.07
C ILE A 70 -7.55 4.84 2.97
N PHE A 71 -8.08 3.71 3.42
CA PHE A 71 -7.34 2.72 4.19
C PHE A 71 -6.61 1.75 3.27
N VAL A 72 -5.40 1.36 3.66
CA VAL A 72 -4.56 0.38 2.97
C VAL A 72 -4.01 -0.62 4.00
N PRO A 73 -4.17 -1.94 3.79
CA PRO A 73 -4.82 -2.56 2.64
C PRO A 73 -6.35 -2.54 2.75
N ALA A 74 -7.04 -2.29 1.63
CA ALA A 74 -8.49 -2.46 1.42
C ALA A 74 -8.85 -2.14 -0.03
N LYS A 75 -9.99 -2.68 -0.49
CA LYS A 75 -10.53 -2.45 -1.84
C LYS A 75 -11.13 -1.05 -1.96
N TRP A 76 -11.18 -0.49 -3.17
CA TRP A 76 -11.78 0.82 -3.44
C TRP A 76 -13.30 0.82 -3.20
N GLU A 77 -13.97 -0.27 -3.59
CA GLU A 77 -15.43 -0.42 -3.59
C GLU A 77 -15.99 -0.44 -2.16
N ASP A 78 -15.26 -1.10 -1.26
CA ASP A 78 -15.56 -1.18 0.17
C ASP A 78 -15.40 0.17 0.88
N GLN A 79 -14.76 1.15 0.21
CA GLN A 79 -14.40 2.45 0.77
C GLN A 79 -15.11 3.62 0.08
N GLY A 80 -16.17 3.33 -0.68
CA GLY A 80 -17.07 4.33 -1.27
C GLY A 80 -16.84 4.61 -2.75
N TYR A 81 -15.86 3.97 -3.40
CA TYR A 81 -15.60 4.09 -4.84
C TYR A 81 -16.24 2.93 -5.60
N LYS A 82 -17.56 2.76 -5.43
CA LYS A 82 -18.30 1.63 -6.02
C LYS A 82 -18.24 1.68 -7.55
N LYS A 83 -17.88 0.56 -8.18
CA LYS A 83 -17.82 0.39 -9.65
C LYS A 83 -16.86 1.38 -10.33
N TYR A 84 -15.81 1.80 -9.63
CA TYR A 84 -14.83 2.71 -10.18
C TYR A 84 -13.71 1.93 -10.84
N ASP A 85 -13.69 1.91 -12.17
CA ASP A 85 -12.58 1.36 -12.95
C ASP A 85 -11.73 2.53 -13.51
N GLY A 86 -10.41 2.36 -13.53
CA GLY A 86 -9.48 3.34 -14.11
C GLY A 86 -8.30 3.66 -13.21
N TYR A 87 -7.81 4.89 -13.32
CA TYR A 87 -6.60 5.32 -12.62
C TYR A 87 -6.88 5.91 -11.25
N ALA A 88 -6.10 5.51 -10.25
CA ALA A 88 -6.08 6.21 -8.97
C ALA A 88 -4.66 6.38 -8.44
N TRP A 89 -4.50 7.40 -7.62
CA TRP A 89 -3.25 7.73 -6.96
C TRP A 89 -3.41 7.65 -5.46
N TYR A 90 -2.44 6.98 -4.83
CA TYR A 90 -2.22 7.00 -3.40
C TYR A 90 -1.00 7.85 -3.09
N ARG A 91 -1.05 8.61 -1.99
CA ARG A 91 0.11 9.31 -1.42
C ARG A 91 0.16 9.11 0.08
N LYS A 92 1.36 8.87 0.60
CA LYS A 92 1.59 8.80 2.04
C LYS A 92 2.95 9.37 2.39
N SER A 93 2.97 10.12 3.48
CA SER A 93 4.20 10.55 4.11
C SER A 93 4.62 9.61 5.22
N PHE A 94 5.93 9.43 5.34
CA PHE A 94 6.52 8.64 6.41
C PHE A 94 7.89 9.21 6.80
N GLU A 95 8.30 8.90 8.01
CA GLU A 95 9.63 9.21 8.52
C GLU A 95 10.48 7.94 8.52
N TYR A 96 11.78 8.13 8.35
CA TYR A 96 12.76 7.05 8.47
C TYR A 96 13.87 7.52 9.40
N ASP A 97 13.83 7.03 10.63
CA ASP A 97 14.75 7.42 11.70
C ASP A 97 15.97 6.48 11.80
N GLY A 98 15.94 5.37 11.07
CA GLY A 98 17.03 4.43 10.98
C GLY A 98 18.28 5.04 10.36
N ASN A 99 19.42 4.38 10.58
CA ASN A 99 20.61 4.66 9.79
C ASN A 99 20.37 4.15 8.37
N ILE A 100 20.62 5.00 7.38
CA ILE A 100 20.52 4.65 5.95
C ILE A 100 21.47 3.47 5.70
N PRO A 101 20.96 2.28 5.35
CA PRO A 101 21.82 1.12 5.14
C PRO A 101 22.69 1.29 3.90
N THR A 102 23.81 0.59 3.84
CA THR A 102 24.64 0.51 2.61
C THR A 102 24.07 -0.46 1.58
N GLU A 103 23.04 -1.23 1.95
CA GLU A 103 22.30 -2.13 1.07
C GLU A 103 21.03 -1.47 0.51
N ASN A 104 20.40 -2.11 -0.48
CA ASN A 104 19.08 -1.68 -0.94
C ASN A 104 18.02 -1.92 0.14
N MET A 105 16.91 -1.21 -0.03
CA MET A 105 15.67 -1.45 0.69
C MET A 105 14.68 -2.15 -0.25
N VAL A 106 13.62 -2.70 0.32
CA VAL A 106 12.49 -3.28 -0.40
C VAL A 106 11.23 -2.60 0.08
N VAL A 107 10.47 -2.00 -0.85
CA VAL A 107 9.09 -1.58 -0.59
C VAL A 107 8.17 -2.75 -0.91
N ILE A 108 7.45 -3.23 0.09
CA ILE A 108 6.44 -4.27 -0.02
C ILE A 108 5.09 -3.58 -0.15
N MET A 109 4.37 -3.89 -1.21
CA MET A 109 3.06 -3.30 -1.53
C MET A 109 1.91 -4.31 -1.46
N GLY A 110 2.20 -5.53 -1.02
CA GLY A 110 1.19 -6.58 -0.91
C GLY A 110 0.61 -6.93 -2.28
N ARG A 111 -0.72 -6.90 -2.43
CA ARG A 111 -1.40 -7.11 -3.72
C ARG A 111 -2.18 -5.87 -4.09
N ILE A 112 -2.11 -5.52 -5.36
CA ILE A 112 -2.78 -4.38 -5.97
C ILE A 112 -3.57 -4.91 -7.16
N ASP A 113 -4.83 -4.50 -7.28
CA ASP A 113 -5.63 -4.74 -8.47
C ASP A 113 -5.67 -3.45 -9.31
N ASP A 114 -5.13 -3.38 -10.52
CA ASP A 114 -4.57 -4.47 -11.34
C ASP A 114 -3.07 -4.24 -11.59
N ALA A 115 -2.73 -3.07 -12.14
CA ALA A 115 -1.36 -2.64 -12.42
C ALA A 115 -0.94 -1.47 -11.52
N ASP A 116 0.37 -1.33 -11.30
CA ASP A 116 0.91 -0.28 -10.46
C ASP A 116 2.26 0.27 -10.91
N GLN A 117 2.52 1.51 -10.48
CA GLN A 117 3.83 2.14 -10.44
C GLN A 117 4.04 2.77 -9.07
N VAL A 118 5.14 2.42 -8.42
CA VAL A 118 5.49 2.93 -7.08
C VAL A 118 6.63 3.92 -7.19
N TYR A 119 6.48 5.06 -6.50
CA TYR A 119 7.47 6.13 -6.45
C TYR A 119 7.85 6.45 -5.01
N ILE A 120 9.15 6.63 -4.76
CA ILE A 120 9.66 7.17 -3.50
C ILE A 120 10.33 8.50 -3.81
N ASN A 121 9.87 9.57 -3.17
CA ASN A 121 10.35 10.93 -3.36
C ASN A 121 10.43 11.35 -4.84
N GLY A 122 9.45 10.94 -5.66
CA GLY A 122 9.38 11.26 -7.10
C GLY A 122 10.12 10.29 -8.02
N VAL A 123 10.90 9.35 -7.48
CA VAL A 123 11.69 8.36 -8.24
C VAL A 123 10.93 7.05 -8.34
N LEU A 124 10.76 6.53 -9.55
CA LEU A 124 10.13 5.22 -9.79
C LEU A 124 11.00 4.11 -9.19
N VAL A 125 10.39 3.26 -8.35
CA VAL A 125 11.08 2.13 -7.70
C VAL A 125 10.59 0.77 -8.19
N GLY A 126 9.41 0.70 -8.81
CA GLY A 126 8.89 -0.56 -9.33
C GLY A 126 7.60 -0.40 -10.10
N THR A 127 7.28 -1.43 -10.88
CA THR A 127 6.05 -1.54 -11.65
C THR A 127 5.65 -3.00 -11.80
N THR A 128 4.36 -3.27 -11.78
CA THR A 128 3.75 -4.56 -12.15
C THR A 128 2.57 -4.27 -13.08
N GLY A 129 2.42 -5.09 -14.11
CA GLY A 129 1.38 -4.93 -15.11
C GLY A 129 1.65 -3.81 -16.12
N ASN A 130 0.66 -3.57 -16.98
CA ASN A 130 0.71 -2.57 -18.03
C ASN A 130 -0.07 -1.32 -17.60
N MET A 131 0.44 -0.12 -17.95
CA MET A 131 -0.20 1.17 -17.65
C MET A 131 -0.69 1.82 -18.96
N PRO A 132 -1.95 1.61 -19.36
CA PRO A 132 -2.49 2.10 -20.63
C PRO A 132 -2.46 3.62 -20.79
N LYS A 133 -1.92 4.13 -21.91
CA LYS A 133 -1.99 5.57 -22.19
C LYS A 133 -3.41 6.08 -22.50
N ILE A 134 -4.32 5.17 -22.84
CA ILE A 134 -5.72 5.48 -23.17
C ILE A 134 -6.59 4.62 -22.24
N GLU A 135 -7.45 5.27 -21.46
CA GLU A 135 -8.43 4.59 -20.61
C GLU A 135 -9.31 3.65 -21.45
N GLY A 136 -9.53 2.42 -20.99
CA GLY A 136 -10.24 1.38 -21.73
C GLY A 136 -9.41 0.64 -22.79
N LYS A 137 -8.10 0.92 -22.93
CA LYS A 137 -7.20 0.20 -23.84
C LYS A 137 -5.99 -0.40 -23.10
N GLY A 138 -6.25 -1.38 -22.24
CA GLY A 138 -5.23 -2.19 -21.58
C GLY A 138 -5.47 -3.68 -21.81
N PHE A 139 -4.38 -4.43 -21.93
CA PHE A 139 -4.41 -5.87 -21.72
C PHE A 139 -3.79 -6.13 -20.34
N SER A 140 -4.63 -6.29 -19.32
CA SER A 140 -4.27 -7.07 -18.14
C SER A 140 -4.17 -8.53 -18.58
N THR A 141 -3.13 -9.25 -18.15
CA THR A 141 -3.00 -10.69 -18.41
C THR A 141 -3.84 -11.52 -17.43
N ASN A 142 -4.77 -10.89 -16.71
CA ASN A 142 -5.70 -11.44 -15.72
C ASN A 142 -5.01 -12.07 -14.48
N THR A 143 -3.74 -11.76 -14.23
CA THR A 143 -2.99 -12.35 -13.10
C THR A 143 -2.22 -11.36 -12.26
N GLU A 144 -2.10 -10.10 -12.70
CA GLU A 144 -1.38 -9.02 -12.04
C GLU A 144 -1.98 -8.69 -10.67
N TRP A 145 -3.31 -8.68 -10.57
CA TRP A 145 -4.01 -8.58 -9.29
C TRP A 145 -3.59 -9.64 -8.25
N ARG A 146 -3.16 -10.83 -8.71
CA ARG A 146 -2.64 -11.92 -7.85
C ARG A 146 -1.12 -11.88 -7.65
N ALA A 147 -0.43 -10.86 -8.13
CA ALA A 147 1.00 -10.72 -7.89
C ALA A 147 1.26 -10.12 -6.50
N PHE A 148 2.14 -10.75 -5.72
CA PHE A 148 2.64 -10.12 -4.49
C PHE A 148 3.82 -9.21 -4.83
N ARG A 149 3.77 -7.96 -4.39
CA ARG A 149 4.66 -6.89 -4.82
C ARG A 149 5.74 -6.59 -3.77
N GLY A 150 6.99 -6.70 -4.22
CA GLY A 150 8.17 -6.26 -3.50
C GLY A 150 9.17 -5.67 -4.48
N TYR A 151 9.48 -4.38 -4.34
CA TYR A 151 10.37 -3.67 -5.24
C TYR A 151 11.63 -3.20 -4.52
N TYR A 152 12.79 -3.55 -5.07
CA TYR A 152 14.08 -3.09 -4.56
C TYR A 152 14.31 -1.63 -4.92
N PHE A 153 14.88 -0.86 -4.01
CA PHE A 153 15.31 0.50 -4.29
C PHE A 153 16.57 0.88 -3.51
N PRO A 154 17.41 1.80 -4.04
CA PRO A 154 18.57 2.28 -3.31
C PRO A 154 18.16 2.99 -2.02
N SER A 155 18.76 2.62 -0.89
CA SER A 155 18.51 3.26 0.41
C SER A 155 18.77 4.77 0.40
N SER A 156 19.63 5.26 -0.51
CA SER A 156 19.92 6.68 -0.74
C SER A 156 18.71 7.51 -1.19
N LEU A 157 17.62 6.88 -1.62
CA LEU A 157 16.35 7.56 -1.87
C LEU A 157 15.65 8.02 -0.58
N LEU A 158 15.93 7.38 0.56
CA LEU A 158 15.41 7.79 1.86
C LEU A 158 16.13 9.04 2.37
N LYS A 159 15.37 9.96 2.96
CA LYS A 159 15.86 11.16 3.63
C LYS A 159 15.70 10.97 5.14
N LYS A 160 16.80 10.71 5.83
CA LYS A 160 16.81 10.50 7.29
C LYS A 160 16.43 11.80 8.01
N GLY A 161 15.54 11.70 9.00
CA GLY A 161 15.09 12.85 9.79
C GLY A 161 14.25 13.87 9.00
N GLU A 162 13.82 13.50 7.79
CA GLU A 162 12.92 14.30 6.96
C GLU A 162 11.67 13.49 6.59
N LYS A 163 10.63 14.23 6.22
CA LYS A 163 9.43 13.66 5.62
C LYS A 163 9.76 13.08 4.23
N ASN A 164 9.60 11.76 4.11
CA ASN A 164 9.64 11.04 2.84
C ASN A 164 8.21 10.89 2.30
N ILE A 165 8.08 10.82 0.97
CA ILE A 165 6.81 10.59 0.30
C ILE A 165 6.89 9.29 -0.50
N ILE A 166 5.90 8.44 -0.32
CA ILE A 166 5.58 7.36 -1.26
C ILE A 166 4.32 7.76 -2.03
N ALA A 167 4.37 7.59 -3.35
CA ALA A 167 3.22 7.74 -4.23
C ALA A 167 3.03 6.44 -5.02
N VAL A 168 1.78 6.00 -5.18
CA VAL A 168 1.45 4.79 -5.92
C VAL A 168 0.39 5.14 -6.94
N ARG A 169 0.72 4.96 -8.21
CA ARG A 169 -0.22 5.06 -9.32
C ARG A 169 -0.76 3.66 -9.58
N VAL A 170 -2.07 3.50 -9.52
CA VAL A 170 -2.76 2.23 -9.76
C VAL A 170 -3.67 2.38 -10.97
N PHE A 171 -3.71 1.35 -11.80
CA PHE A 171 -4.69 1.20 -12.86
C PHE A 171 -5.49 -0.07 -12.59
N ASP A 172 -6.79 0.09 -12.42
CA ASP A 172 -7.75 -1.00 -12.41
C ASP A 172 -8.47 -1.02 -13.77
N GLN A 173 -8.45 -2.16 -14.45
CA GLN A 173 -9.13 -2.34 -15.72
C GLN A 173 -10.63 -2.60 -15.54
N GLY A 174 -11.03 -3.20 -14.42
CA GLY A 174 -12.38 -3.66 -14.21
C GLY A 174 -12.52 -4.52 -12.97
N GLY A 175 -13.56 -4.26 -12.18
CA GLY A 175 -13.95 -5.13 -11.08
C GLY A 175 -13.74 -4.48 -9.73
N GLU A 176 -12.80 -5.03 -8.95
CA GLU A 176 -12.41 -4.47 -7.67
C GLU A 176 -11.03 -3.86 -7.78
N GLY A 177 -10.85 -2.66 -7.23
CA GLY A 177 -9.58 -1.95 -7.35
C GLY A 177 -8.81 -1.80 -6.06
N GLY A 178 -7.51 -1.49 -6.20
CA GLY A 178 -6.70 -0.92 -5.13
C GLY A 178 -5.71 -1.87 -4.46
N ILE A 179 -5.01 -1.33 -3.47
CA ILE A 179 -4.03 -2.06 -2.65
C ILE A 179 -4.80 -2.91 -1.63
N TYR A 180 -5.34 -4.04 -2.06
CA TYR A 180 -6.37 -4.77 -1.31
C TYR A 180 -5.84 -5.77 -0.29
N GLU A 181 -4.59 -6.22 -0.42
CA GLU A 181 -3.97 -7.19 0.50
C GLU A 181 -2.60 -6.70 0.96
N GLY A 182 -2.32 -6.83 2.25
CA GLY A 182 -1.04 -6.49 2.85
C GLY A 182 -0.06 -7.66 2.94
N PRO A 183 1.09 -7.45 3.62
CA PRO A 183 1.46 -6.21 4.31
C PRO A 183 1.91 -5.12 3.33
N VAL A 184 1.93 -3.87 3.82
CA VAL A 184 2.46 -2.71 3.10
C VAL A 184 3.50 -1.99 3.96
N GLY A 185 4.72 -1.86 3.48
CA GLY A 185 5.82 -1.33 4.29
C GLY A 185 7.17 -1.34 3.58
N ILE A 186 8.19 -0.86 4.28
CA ILE A 186 9.58 -0.87 3.81
C ILE A 186 10.41 -1.72 4.75
N VAL A 187 11.33 -2.51 4.17
CA VAL A 187 12.26 -3.36 4.92
C VAL A 187 13.63 -3.37 4.24
N SER A 188 14.70 -3.58 4.99
CA SER A 188 16.03 -3.81 4.40
C SER A 188 16.09 -5.06 3.52
N GLN A 189 16.94 -5.05 2.50
CA GLN A 189 17.14 -6.19 1.59
C GLN A 189 17.50 -7.47 2.36
N SER A 190 18.44 -7.39 3.30
CA SER A 190 18.83 -8.51 4.16
C SER A 190 17.64 -9.20 4.84
N LYS A 191 16.80 -8.43 5.54
CA LYS A 191 15.59 -8.94 6.22
C LYS A 191 14.59 -9.56 5.23
N TYR A 192 14.41 -8.94 4.06
CA TYR A 192 13.53 -9.47 3.02
C TYR A 192 14.00 -10.85 2.52
N ILE A 193 15.28 -10.97 2.20
CA ILE A 193 15.89 -12.22 1.74
C ILE A 193 15.79 -13.30 2.81
N ASP A 194 16.10 -12.96 4.06
CA ASP A 194 16.07 -13.90 5.18
C ASP A 194 14.66 -14.48 5.42
N TYR A 195 13.63 -13.65 5.31
CA TYR A 195 12.25 -14.12 5.40
C TYR A 195 11.93 -15.17 4.34
N TRP A 196 12.21 -14.88 3.06
CA TRP A 196 11.89 -15.81 1.97
C TRP A 196 12.72 -17.10 2.04
N ARG A 197 13.96 -17.03 2.51
CA ARG A 197 14.78 -18.22 2.78
C ARG A 197 14.16 -19.10 3.87
N LYS A 198 13.71 -18.53 4.99
CA LYS A 198 13.07 -19.26 6.08
C LYS A 198 11.77 -19.91 5.63
N ARG A 199 10.92 -19.17 4.91
CA ARG A 199 9.63 -19.68 4.41
C ARG A 199 9.79 -20.81 3.40
N LYS A 200 10.83 -20.75 2.55
CA LYS A 200 11.15 -21.88 1.66
C LYS A 200 11.55 -23.13 2.44
N ARG A 201 12.28 -23.00 3.55
CA ARG A 201 12.71 -24.14 4.39
C ARG A 201 11.59 -24.75 5.22
N SER A 202 10.60 -23.96 5.65
CA SER A 202 9.47 -24.45 6.46
C SER A 202 8.42 -25.21 5.64
N ASN A 203 8.51 -25.17 4.31
CA ASN A 203 7.60 -25.87 3.40
C ASN A 203 8.16 -27.23 2.91
N TRP A 204 9.24 -27.70 3.51
CA TRP A 204 9.83 -29.04 3.37
C TRP A 204 9.90 -29.68 4.76
#